data_AF-A0A0J9IC41-F1
#
_entry.id   AF-A0A0J9IC41-F1
#
_cell.length_a   1.000
_cell.length_b   1.000
_cell.length_c   1.000
_cell.angle_alpha   90.00
_cell.angle_beta   90.00
_cell.angle_gamma   90.00
#
_symmetry.space_group_name_H-M   'P 1'
#
loop_
_entity.id
_entity.type
_entity.pdbx_description
1 polymer ?
#
loop_
_entity_poly.entity_id
_entity_poly.type
_entity_poly.pdbx_seq_one_letter_code
_entity_poly.pdbx_strand_id
1 'polypeptide(L)'
;MAKMQIKSEKLTPFGGIFSIMEQFDSTLSSVIDSTLGLRCSSFGYQYSEIVRSLMSIYFCGGSCIEDVTTHLMNHLSLHPTLRTCSSDTILRAIKELTQGNISYTSDTGKNYDFNTADTLNTLLLNCMFASGQLKEGEMYDVDFDHQFIETEKYDAKPTYKKFLGYRPGVAVIDDLIVGIENSDGNTN
;
A
#
# COMPACT_ATOMS: atom_id res chain seq x y z
N MET A 1 -31.99 -2.88 -17.29
CA MET A 1 -31.85 -2.56 -15.85
C MET A 1 -31.70 -1.06 -15.73
N ALA A 2 -32.50 -0.40 -14.88
CA ALA A 2 -32.40 1.04 -14.67
C ALA A 2 -31.15 1.35 -13.85
N LYS A 3 -30.28 2.24 -14.35
CA LYS A 3 -29.20 2.85 -13.55
C LYS A 3 -29.88 3.67 -12.45
N MET A 4 -29.92 3.14 -11.23
CA MET A 4 -30.30 3.92 -10.06
C MET A 4 -29.19 4.94 -9.79
N GLN A 5 -29.35 6.15 -10.31
CA GLN A 5 -28.52 7.28 -9.91
C GLN A 5 -29.05 7.77 -8.56
N ILE A 6 -28.27 7.55 -7.49
CA ILE A 6 -28.56 8.13 -6.18
C ILE A 6 -28.33 9.65 -6.31
N LYS A 7 -29.36 10.39 -6.72
CA LYS A 7 -29.36 11.85 -6.63
C LYS A 7 -29.78 12.24 -5.22
N SER A 8 -28.79 12.46 -4.37
CA SER A 8 -28.97 13.24 -3.14
C SER A 8 -29.16 14.71 -3.53
N GLU A 9 -30.20 15.37 -3.02
CA GLU A 9 -30.38 16.83 -3.19
C GLU A 9 -29.26 17.64 -2.53
N LYS A 10 -28.54 17.03 -1.58
CA LYS A 10 -27.33 17.60 -0.96
C LYS A 10 -26.09 17.02 -1.61
N LEU A 11 -25.20 17.89 -2.10
CA LEU A 11 -23.86 17.50 -2.50
C LEU A 11 -23.12 16.92 -1.28
N THR A 12 -22.71 15.66 -1.37
CA THR A 12 -21.88 15.02 -0.35
C THR A 12 -20.42 15.26 -0.71
N PRO A 13 -19.62 15.95 0.14
CA PRO A 13 -18.18 16.01 -0.04
C PRO A 13 -17.59 14.61 -0.20
N PHE A 14 -16.64 14.45 -1.11
CA PHE A 14 -15.98 13.18 -1.43
C PHE A 14 -16.89 12.07 -2.00
N GLY A 15 -18.19 12.31 -2.26
CA GLY A 15 -19.10 11.26 -2.75
C GLY A 15 -18.70 10.62 -4.09
N GLY A 16 -17.84 11.28 -4.88
CA GLY A 16 -17.28 10.71 -6.11
C GLY A 16 -16.42 9.47 -5.88
N ILE A 17 -15.78 9.37 -4.70
CA ILE A 17 -14.88 8.25 -4.36
C ILE A 17 -15.61 6.92 -4.21
N PHE A 18 -16.93 6.93 -3.96
CA PHE A 18 -17.71 5.71 -3.77
C PHE A 18 -17.61 4.76 -4.97
N SER A 19 -17.68 5.30 -6.19
CA SER A 19 -17.51 4.49 -7.40
C SER A 19 -16.13 3.81 -7.47
N ILE A 20 -15.09 4.50 -7.02
CA ILE A 20 -13.71 3.99 -6.97
C ILE A 20 -13.61 2.90 -5.88
N MET A 21 -14.21 3.12 -4.72
CA MET A 21 -14.21 2.16 -3.62
C MET A 21 -14.99 0.88 -3.93
N GLU A 22 -16.08 0.97 -4.70
CA GLU A 22 -16.84 -0.18 -5.21
C GLU A 22 -16.03 -0.96 -6.26
N GLN A 23 -15.35 -0.25 -7.17
CA GLN A 23 -14.46 -0.88 -8.15
C GLN A 23 -13.30 -1.58 -7.45
N PHE A 24 -12.69 -0.95 -6.44
CA PHE A 24 -11.68 -1.56 -5.59
C PHE A 24 -12.20 -2.85 -4.95
N ASP A 25 -13.39 -2.82 -4.33
CA ASP A 25 -13.93 -3.99 -3.64
C ASP A 25 -14.20 -5.16 -4.59
N SER A 26 -14.76 -4.87 -5.76
CA SER A 26 -15.07 -5.90 -6.76
C SER A 26 -13.84 -6.51 -7.41
N THR A 27 -12.71 -5.79 -7.43
CA THR A 27 -11.50 -6.22 -8.16
C THR A 27 -10.41 -6.75 -7.24
N LEU A 28 -10.16 -6.09 -6.11
CA LEU A 28 -8.95 -6.28 -5.31
C LEU A 28 -9.21 -6.88 -3.92
N SER A 29 -10.39 -6.72 -3.33
CA SER A 29 -10.59 -7.11 -1.94
C SER A 29 -10.39 -8.60 -1.68
N SER A 30 -10.90 -9.47 -2.56
CA SER A 30 -10.69 -10.92 -2.47
C SER A 30 -9.22 -11.32 -2.64
N VAL A 31 -8.49 -10.62 -3.51
CA VAL A 31 -7.07 -10.85 -3.78
C VAL A 31 -6.22 -10.45 -2.59
N ILE A 32 -6.51 -9.29 -2.00
CA ILE A 32 -5.82 -8.80 -0.80
C ILE A 32 -6.03 -9.78 0.37
N ASP A 33 -7.28 -10.14 0.65
CA ASP A 33 -7.59 -10.97 1.82
C ASP A 33 -7.12 -12.42 1.63
N SER A 34 -7.09 -12.94 0.41
CA SER A 34 -6.52 -14.27 0.13
C SER A 34 -4.99 -14.29 0.18
N THR A 35 -4.33 -13.21 -0.23
CA THR A 35 -2.86 -13.11 -0.21
C THR A 35 -2.32 -12.85 1.20
N LEU A 36 -2.94 -11.94 1.95
CA LEU A 36 -2.51 -11.56 3.30
C LEU A 36 -3.10 -12.44 4.41
N GLY A 37 -4.13 -13.23 4.08
CA GLY A 37 -4.89 -14.02 5.03
C GLY A 37 -5.90 -13.20 5.84
N LEU A 38 -6.70 -13.91 6.64
CA LEU A 38 -7.70 -13.28 7.51
C LEU A 38 -7.02 -12.52 8.64
N ARG A 39 -7.30 -11.23 8.75
CA ARG A 39 -6.79 -10.40 9.85
C ARG A 39 -7.57 -10.63 11.15
N CYS A 40 -8.89 -10.77 11.04
CA CYS A 40 -9.80 -10.96 12.17
C CYS A 40 -10.86 -12.01 11.82
N SER A 41 -11.13 -12.95 12.74
CA SER A 41 -12.11 -14.02 12.52
C SER A 41 -13.54 -13.69 12.96
N SER A 42 -13.72 -12.62 13.76
CA SER A 42 -15.02 -12.27 14.35
C SER A 42 -15.37 -10.80 14.18
N PHE A 43 -14.80 -9.93 15.00
CA PHE A 43 -15.06 -8.49 15.00
C PHE A 43 -13.80 -7.74 14.63
N GLY A 44 -13.80 -7.11 13.47
CA GLY A 44 -12.65 -6.35 13.00
C GLY A 44 -12.80 -5.87 11.57
N TYR A 45 -11.67 -5.45 11.02
CA TYR A 45 -11.52 -5.11 9.62
C TYR A 45 -10.55 -6.11 8.99
N GLN A 46 -10.88 -6.61 7.80
CA GLN A 46 -9.94 -7.37 6.96
C GLN A 46 -8.92 -6.43 6.33
N TYR A 47 -7.84 -6.98 5.77
CA TYR A 47 -6.78 -6.17 5.17
C TYR A 47 -7.29 -5.37 3.97
N SER A 48 -8.19 -5.92 3.16
CA SER A 48 -8.85 -5.22 2.06
C SER A 48 -9.56 -3.93 2.49
N GLU A 49 -10.37 -4.01 3.55
CA GLU A 49 -11.08 -2.86 4.14
C GLU A 49 -10.09 -1.78 4.62
N ILE A 50 -8.96 -2.20 5.18
CA ILE A 50 -7.93 -1.30 5.71
C ILE A 50 -7.15 -0.63 4.58
N VAL A 51 -6.71 -1.40 3.57
CA VAL A 51 -6.00 -0.88 2.39
C VAL A 51 -6.89 0.11 1.65
N ARG A 52 -8.19 -0.18 1.51
CA ARG A 52 -9.14 0.75 0.91
C ARG A 52 -9.33 2.03 1.74
N SER A 53 -9.38 1.91 3.06
CA SER A 53 -9.45 3.08 3.94
C SER A 53 -8.20 3.96 3.79
N LEU A 54 -7.02 3.35 3.70
CA LEU A 54 -5.77 4.05 3.42
C LEU A 54 -5.77 4.71 2.03
N MET A 55 -6.20 3.99 1.00
CA MET A 55 -6.34 4.50 -0.37
C MET A 55 -7.22 5.76 -0.41
N SER A 56 -8.30 5.78 0.38
CA SER A 56 -9.23 6.91 0.40
C SER A 56 -8.59 8.24 0.79
N ILE A 57 -7.54 8.22 1.62
CA ILE A 57 -6.78 9.42 2.00
C ILE A 57 -6.17 10.06 0.75
N TYR A 58 -5.40 9.28 -0.01
CA TYR A 58 -4.66 9.79 -1.16
C TYR A 58 -5.58 10.22 -2.31
N PHE A 59 -6.64 9.45 -2.58
CA PHE A 59 -7.63 9.81 -3.61
C PHE A 59 -8.45 11.06 -3.27
N CYS A 60 -8.58 11.39 -1.98
CA CYS A 60 -9.20 12.62 -1.51
C CYS A 60 -8.20 13.78 -1.35
N GLY A 61 -6.93 13.61 -1.75
CA GLY A 61 -5.89 14.63 -1.66
C GLY A 61 -5.29 14.83 -0.26
N GLY A 62 -5.53 13.89 0.65
CA GLY A 62 -4.88 13.85 1.96
C GLY A 62 -3.45 13.35 1.88
N SER A 63 -2.66 13.70 2.88
CA SER A 63 -1.25 13.30 2.99
C SER A 63 -0.90 12.66 4.33
N CYS A 64 -1.85 12.67 5.28
CA CYS A 64 -1.66 12.18 6.64
C CYS A 64 -2.66 11.07 6.95
N ILE A 65 -2.23 10.03 7.68
CA ILE A 65 -3.10 8.88 7.98
C ILE A 65 -4.28 9.30 8.87
N GLU A 66 -4.08 10.33 9.69
CA GLU A 66 -5.10 10.95 10.54
C GLU A 66 -6.28 11.52 9.74
N ASP A 67 -6.06 11.94 8.49
CA ASP A 67 -7.08 12.54 7.62
C ASP A 67 -8.28 11.62 7.42
N VAL A 68 -8.07 10.29 7.45
CA VAL A 68 -9.18 9.33 7.35
C VAL A 68 -10.17 9.52 8.49
N THR A 69 -9.68 9.71 9.71
CA THR A 69 -10.53 9.80 10.92
C THR A 69 -11.09 11.20 11.09
N THR A 70 -10.27 12.23 10.82
CA THR A 70 -10.64 13.64 11.09
C THR A 70 -11.51 14.24 9.99
N HIS A 71 -11.31 13.85 8.73
CA HIS A 71 -11.90 14.53 7.58
C HIS A 71 -12.77 13.64 6.70
N LEU A 72 -12.43 12.35 6.54
CA LEU A 72 -13.10 11.49 5.56
C LEU A 72 -14.19 10.61 6.17
N MET A 73 -13.98 10.04 7.36
CA MET A 73 -14.81 8.98 7.93
C MET A 73 -16.30 9.33 8.01
N ASN A 74 -16.64 10.57 8.40
CA ASN A 74 -18.03 11.04 8.47
C ASN A 74 -18.72 11.09 7.10
N HIS A 75 -17.97 11.35 6.03
CA HIS A 75 -18.48 11.36 4.67
C HIS A 75 -18.52 9.95 4.09
N LEU A 76 -17.47 9.15 4.33
CA LEU A 76 -17.37 7.79 3.80
C LEU A 76 -18.41 6.84 4.42
N SER A 77 -18.81 7.07 5.67
CA SER A 77 -19.87 6.31 6.35
C SER A 77 -21.27 6.49 5.76
N LEU A 78 -21.45 7.45 4.83
CA LEU A 78 -22.70 7.59 4.09
C LEU A 78 -22.90 6.47 3.07
N HIS A 79 -21.86 5.70 2.75
CA HIS A 79 -22.00 4.51 1.93
C HIS A 79 -22.53 3.33 2.75
N PRO A 80 -23.65 2.70 2.35
CA PRO A 80 -24.36 1.74 3.21
C PRO A 80 -23.59 0.45 3.53
N THR A 81 -22.70 0.01 2.63
CA THR A 81 -22.02 -1.29 2.73
C THR A 81 -20.51 -1.20 2.95
N LEU A 82 -19.89 -0.02 2.76
CA LEU A 82 -18.44 0.11 2.80
C LEU A 82 -18.01 0.61 4.15
N ARG A 83 -17.18 -0.20 4.82
CA ARG A 83 -16.67 0.12 6.15
C ARG A 83 -15.32 0.80 6.02
N THR A 84 -15.19 1.95 6.69
CA THR A 84 -13.94 2.73 6.76
C THR A 84 -13.36 2.58 8.15
N CYS A 85 -12.08 2.22 8.26
CA CYS A 85 -11.41 2.08 9.55
C CYS A 85 -10.69 3.37 9.98
N SER A 86 -10.38 3.49 11.27
CA SER A 86 -9.66 4.63 11.82
C SER A 86 -8.17 4.59 11.47
N SER A 87 -7.55 5.76 11.53
CA SER A 87 -6.09 5.94 11.48
C SER A 87 -5.34 4.97 12.40
N ASP A 88 -5.81 4.79 13.64
CA ASP A 88 -5.21 3.83 14.59
C ASP A 88 -5.25 2.38 14.09
N THR A 89 -6.35 2.01 13.42
CA THR A 89 -6.51 0.66 12.86
C THR A 89 -5.57 0.46 11.67
N ILE A 90 -5.46 1.47 10.81
CA ILE A 90 -4.52 1.47 9.67
C ILE A 90 -3.08 1.32 10.19
N LEU A 91 -2.65 2.17 11.12
CA LEU A 91 -1.30 2.14 11.67
C LEU A 91 -0.96 0.81 12.35
N ARG A 92 -1.95 0.19 13.02
CA ARG A 92 -1.77 -1.13 13.62
C ARG A 92 -1.59 -2.21 12.55
N ALA A 93 -2.40 -2.20 11.50
CA ALA A 93 -2.28 -3.15 10.40
C ALA A 93 -0.95 -2.99 9.65
N ILE A 94 -0.47 -1.76 9.43
CA ILE A 94 0.87 -1.53 8.85
C ILE A 94 1.95 -2.18 9.71
N LYS A 95 1.86 -2.04 11.04
CA LYS A 95 2.78 -2.72 11.98
C LYS A 95 2.65 -4.24 11.94
N GLU A 96 1.44 -4.77 11.83
CA GLU A 96 1.21 -6.22 11.72
C GLU A 96 1.83 -6.80 10.45
N LEU A 97 1.87 -6.02 9.36
CA LEU A 97 2.41 -6.42 8.06
C LEU A 97 3.93 -6.23 7.93
N THR A 98 4.61 -5.69 8.95
CA THR A 98 6.08 -5.51 8.87
C THR A 98 6.78 -6.86 8.83
N GLN A 99 7.79 -6.97 7.96
CA GLN A 99 8.66 -8.13 7.89
C GLN A 99 10.02 -7.80 8.51
N GLY A 100 10.65 -8.80 9.12
CA GLY A 100 12.00 -8.66 9.64
C GLY A 100 13.02 -8.47 8.51
N ASN A 101 14.09 -7.73 8.82
CA ASN A 101 15.20 -7.56 7.89
C ASN A 101 16.08 -8.82 7.85
N ILE A 102 16.73 -9.02 6.72
CA ILE A 102 17.86 -9.91 6.54
C ILE A 102 19.12 -9.08 6.75
N SER A 103 19.92 -9.45 7.75
CA SER A 103 21.17 -8.75 8.08
C SER A 103 22.37 -9.51 7.55
N TYR A 104 23.27 -8.80 6.86
CA TYR A 104 24.56 -9.32 6.43
C TYR A 104 25.69 -8.58 7.14
N THR A 105 26.70 -9.32 7.60
CA THR A 105 27.94 -8.76 8.15
C THR A 105 29.06 -8.92 7.14
N SER A 106 29.69 -7.81 6.73
CA SER A 106 30.88 -7.85 5.87
C SER A 106 32.11 -8.36 6.60
N ASP A 107 33.15 -8.73 5.86
CA ASP A 107 34.48 -9.10 6.39
C ASP A 107 35.10 -8.01 7.30
N THR A 108 34.68 -6.75 7.12
CA THR A 108 35.11 -5.61 7.96
C THR A 108 34.28 -5.41 9.23
N GLY A 109 33.32 -6.30 9.51
CA GLY A 109 32.43 -6.26 10.68
C GLY A 109 31.27 -5.27 10.57
N LYS A 110 31.02 -4.67 9.39
CA LYS A 110 29.87 -3.78 9.16
C LYS A 110 28.61 -4.58 8.86
N ASN A 111 27.50 -4.18 9.46
CA ASN A 111 26.17 -4.77 9.25
C ASN A 111 25.35 -3.98 8.23
N TYR A 112 24.60 -4.71 7.45
CA TYR A 112 23.76 -4.22 6.36
C TYR A 112 22.41 -4.92 6.40
N ASP A 113 21.34 -4.15 6.53
CA ASP A 113 19.99 -4.67 6.56
C ASP A 113 19.30 -4.52 5.20
N PHE A 114 18.65 -5.61 4.78
CA PHE A 114 17.88 -5.71 3.56
C PHE A 114 16.50 -6.30 3.85
N ASN A 115 15.53 -5.98 3.02
CA ASN A 115 14.19 -6.54 3.10
C ASN A 115 13.66 -6.75 1.68
N THR A 116 13.47 -8.00 1.28
CA THR A 116 12.97 -8.34 -0.06
C THR A 116 11.47 -8.08 -0.20
N ALA A 117 10.76 -7.84 0.90
CA ALA A 117 9.33 -7.54 0.95
C ALA A 117 8.46 -8.57 0.18
N ASP A 118 8.79 -9.86 0.26
CA ASP A 118 8.22 -10.92 -0.59
C ASP A 118 6.68 -10.96 -0.56
N THR A 119 6.06 -10.87 0.62
CA THR A 119 4.60 -10.84 0.75
C THR A 119 3.99 -9.60 0.08
N LEU A 120 4.65 -8.44 0.17
CA LEU A 120 4.19 -7.21 -0.48
C LEU A 120 4.29 -7.35 -2.00
N ASN A 121 5.41 -7.87 -2.50
CA ASN A 121 5.63 -8.09 -3.92
C ASN A 121 4.65 -9.11 -4.51
N THR A 122 4.37 -10.18 -3.77
CA THR A 122 3.34 -11.16 -4.13
C THR A 122 1.96 -10.52 -4.22
N LEU A 123 1.59 -9.70 -3.23
CA LEU A 123 0.32 -8.99 -3.23
C LEU A 123 0.22 -8.02 -4.42
N LEU A 124 1.28 -7.27 -4.68
CA LEU A 124 1.36 -6.29 -5.76
C LEU A 124 1.13 -6.95 -7.13
N LEU A 125 1.84 -8.04 -7.42
CA LEU A 125 1.69 -8.81 -8.64
C LEU A 125 0.27 -9.40 -8.77
N ASN A 126 -0.24 -10.02 -7.70
CA ASN A 126 -1.60 -10.58 -7.71
C ASN A 126 -2.67 -9.52 -8.00
N CYS A 127 -2.52 -8.31 -7.41
CA CYS A 127 -3.41 -7.19 -7.68
C CYS A 127 -3.33 -6.73 -9.15
N MET A 128 -2.14 -6.72 -9.76
CA MET A 128 -1.95 -6.33 -11.17
C MET A 128 -2.55 -7.34 -12.14
N PHE A 129 -2.46 -8.64 -11.86
CA PHE A 129 -3.15 -9.65 -12.64
C PHE A 129 -4.67 -9.53 -12.50
N ALA A 130 -5.16 -9.30 -11.28
CA ALA A 130 -6.59 -9.15 -11.03
C ALA A 130 -7.20 -7.88 -11.65
N SER A 131 -6.44 -6.79 -11.72
CA SER A 131 -6.85 -5.56 -12.41
C SER A 131 -6.68 -5.64 -13.94
N GLY A 132 -6.06 -6.70 -14.45
CA GLY A 132 -5.76 -6.88 -15.87
C GLY A 132 -4.64 -5.98 -16.39
N GLN A 133 -3.86 -5.36 -15.49
CA GLN A 133 -2.67 -4.58 -15.85
C GLN A 133 -1.53 -5.49 -16.34
N LEU A 134 -1.43 -6.69 -15.77
CA LEU A 134 -0.57 -7.77 -16.25
C LEU A 134 -1.42 -8.97 -16.69
N LYS A 135 -0.88 -9.81 -17.57
CA LYS A 135 -1.55 -11.00 -18.12
C LYS A 135 -0.65 -12.21 -17.96
N GLU A 136 -1.24 -13.33 -17.59
CA GLU A 136 -0.53 -14.60 -17.49
C GLU A 136 0.00 -15.04 -18.86
N GLY A 137 1.24 -15.55 -18.87
CA GLY A 137 1.89 -16.08 -20.08
C GLY A 137 2.48 -15.02 -21.02
N GLU A 138 2.29 -13.73 -20.76
CA GLU A 138 2.98 -12.65 -21.46
C GLU A 138 4.43 -12.51 -20.97
N MET A 139 5.30 -12.04 -21.85
CA MET A 139 6.67 -11.64 -21.50
C MET A 139 6.70 -10.13 -21.32
N TYR A 140 7.41 -9.71 -20.28
CA TYR A 140 7.56 -8.31 -19.94
C TYR A 140 9.04 -7.98 -19.76
N ASP A 141 9.43 -6.81 -20.24
CA ASP A 141 10.72 -6.22 -19.91
C ASP A 141 10.62 -5.60 -18.51
N VAL A 142 11.50 -6.04 -17.61
CA VAL A 142 11.55 -5.56 -16.23
C VAL A 142 12.80 -4.70 -16.09
N ASP A 143 12.58 -3.42 -15.76
CA ASP A 143 13.66 -2.52 -15.37
C ASP A 143 13.79 -2.52 -13.85
N PHE A 144 15.03 -2.45 -13.36
CA PHE A 144 15.31 -2.43 -11.94
C PHE A 144 16.34 -1.36 -11.61
N ASP A 145 15.97 -0.46 -10.71
CA ASP A 145 16.82 0.64 -10.26
C ASP A 145 16.69 0.88 -8.77
N HIS A 146 17.75 1.45 -8.20
CA HIS A 146 17.72 1.90 -6.81
C HIS A 146 17.28 3.37 -6.74
N GLN A 147 16.19 3.62 -6.03
CA GLN A 147 15.76 4.97 -5.70
C GLN A 147 16.37 5.37 -4.36
N PHE A 148 16.93 6.58 -4.28
CA PHE A 148 17.37 7.10 -2.99
C PHE A 148 16.28 7.98 -2.38
N ILE A 149 16.01 7.75 -1.11
CA ILE A 149 15.03 8.51 -0.34
C ILE A 149 15.76 9.14 0.84
N GLU A 150 16.07 10.43 0.71
CA GLU A 150 16.65 11.22 1.79
C GLU A 150 15.63 11.39 2.92
N THR A 151 16.05 11.12 4.15
CA THR A 151 15.20 11.29 5.34
C THR A 151 16.04 11.39 6.61
N GLU A 152 15.48 12.07 7.61
CA GLU A 152 16.07 12.21 8.94
C GLU A 152 15.40 11.30 9.99
N LYS A 153 14.78 10.20 9.53
CA LYS A 153 14.24 9.19 10.44
C LYS A 153 15.34 8.60 11.31
N TYR A 154 14.98 8.23 12.54
CA TYR A 154 15.90 7.73 13.55
C TYR A 154 16.74 6.53 13.07
N ASP A 155 16.16 5.65 12.26
CA ASP A 155 16.77 4.44 11.74
C ASP A 155 17.56 4.65 10.44
N ALA A 156 17.48 5.82 9.81
CA ALA A 156 18.14 6.09 8.54
C ALA A 156 19.67 6.01 8.63
N LYS A 157 20.30 5.48 7.58
CA LYS A 157 21.76 5.29 7.50
C LYS A 157 22.39 6.22 6.46
N PRO A 158 23.69 6.56 6.62
CA PRO A 158 24.40 7.38 5.64
C PRO A 158 24.54 6.63 4.31
N THR A 159 24.18 7.31 3.23
CA THR A 159 24.33 6.83 1.85
C THR A 159 25.67 7.25 1.25
N TYR A 160 26.10 6.55 0.19
CA TYR A 160 27.28 6.98 -0.58
C TYR A 160 27.08 8.33 -1.29
N LYS A 161 25.81 8.77 -1.46
CA LYS A 161 25.44 10.09 -1.97
C LYS A 161 25.53 11.20 -0.91
N LYS A 162 26.05 10.89 0.29
CA LYS A 162 26.38 11.83 1.37
C LYS A 162 25.17 12.46 2.07
N PHE A 163 24.05 11.73 2.18
CA PHE A 163 22.91 12.08 3.03
C PHE A 163 22.38 10.86 3.79
N LEU A 164 21.59 11.07 4.85
CA LEU A 164 20.89 10.01 5.57
C LEU A 164 19.64 9.58 4.80
N GLY A 165 19.43 8.28 4.65
CA GLY A 165 18.25 7.81 3.93
C GLY A 165 18.17 6.31 3.77
N TYR A 166 17.29 5.91 2.87
CA TYR A 166 17.12 4.54 2.41
C TYR A 166 17.46 4.43 0.93
N ARG A 167 17.73 3.21 0.49
CA ARG A 167 18.05 2.89 -0.90
C ARG A 167 17.17 1.74 -1.41
N PRO A 168 15.83 1.90 -1.45
CA PRO A 168 14.98 0.85 -1.98
C PRO A 168 15.32 0.53 -3.45
N GLY A 169 15.34 -0.75 -3.75
CA GLY A 169 15.29 -1.25 -5.13
C GLY A 169 13.85 -1.26 -5.61
N VAL A 170 13.62 -0.78 -6.82
CA VAL A 170 12.30 -0.70 -7.45
C VAL A 170 12.38 -1.40 -8.79
N ALA A 171 11.56 -2.44 -8.96
CA ALA A 171 11.34 -3.10 -10.23
C ALA A 171 10.10 -2.53 -10.90
N VAL A 172 10.20 -2.18 -12.18
CA VAL A 172 9.11 -1.63 -12.98
C VAL A 172 8.92 -2.38 -14.30
N ILE A 173 7.67 -2.44 -14.76
CA ILE A 173 7.28 -2.85 -16.11
C ILE A 173 6.49 -1.67 -16.69
N ASP A 174 7.02 -1.02 -17.72
CA ASP A 174 6.51 0.27 -18.19
C ASP A 174 6.38 1.27 -17.01
N ASP A 175 5.16 1.71 -16.70
CA ASP A 175 4.85 2.62 -15.59
C ASP A 175 4.40 1.89 -14.31
N LEU A 176 4.42 0.55 -14.29
CA LEU A 176 3.93 -0.28 -13.20
C LEU A 176 5.06 -0.68 -12.26
N ILE A 177 4.96 -0.34 -10.98
CA ILE A 177 5.87 -0.85 -9.96
C ILE A 177 5.51 -2.31 -9.66
N VAL A 178 6.35 -3.26 -10.03
CA VAL A 178 6.09 -4.70 -9.92
C VAL A 178 6.88 -5.38 -8.79
N GLY A 179 7.82 -4.67 -8.19
CA GLY A 179 8.58 -5.16 -7.06
C GLY A 179 9.26 -4.03 -6.31
N ILE A 180 9.35 -4.19 -5.00
CA ILE A 180 10.08 -3.30 -4.10
C ILE A 180 10.94 -4.16 -3.19
N GLU A 181 12.20 -3.79 -3.06
CA GLU A 181 13.04 -4.21 -1.95
C GLU A 181 13.50 -2.98 -1.18
N ASN A 182 13.73 -3.13 0.10
CA ASN A 182 14.30 -2.07 0.92
C ASN A 182 15.71 -2.45 1.37
N SER A 183 16.57 -1.45 1.45
CA SER A 183 17.89 -1.62 2.04
C SER A 183 18.29 -0.36 2.79
N ASP A 184 19.13 -0.56 3.80
CA ASP A 184 19.72 0.55 4.54
C ASP A 184 20.52 1.45 3.59
N GLY A 185 20.56 2.75 3.87
CA GLY A 185 21.31 3.70 3.06
C GLY A 185 22.80 3.37 2.91
N ASN A 186 23.40 2.67 3.88
CA ASN A 186 24.82 2.29 3.85
C ASN A 186 25.12 1.07 2.96
N THR A 187 24.10 0.44 2.37
CA THR A 187 24.26 -0.68 1.44
C THR A 187 24.80 -0.20 0.09
N ASN A 188 25.76 -0.95 -0.46
CA ASN A 188 26.44 -0.66 -1.74
C ASN A 188 26.21 -1.79 -2.74
#